data_AF-W7XFD1-F1
#
_entry.id   AF-W7XFD1-F1
#
_cell.length_a   1.000
_cell.length_b   1.000
_cell.length_c   1.000
_cell.angle_alpha   90.00
_cell.angle_beta   90.00
_cell.angle_gamma   90.00
#
_symmetry.space_group_name_H-M   'P 1'
#
loop_
_entity.id
_entity.type
_entity.pdbx_description
1 polymer ?
#
loop_
_entity_poly.entity_id
_entity_poly.type
_entity_poly.pdbx_seq_one_letter_code
_entity_poly.pdbx_strand_id
1 'polypeptide(L)'
;MDLQCLGSALANCTNLQKLILDLNQNKISDSGASGLGSALAKTNISNLRLYLCFNQIGGQGASGLGSALANCTNLSNLALLLFKNQIDGQGASNLGSALANCINLSNLTLDLSNNKIDAIGASGLGSALKSTNISNLTLILCNNQIGDQGASGLGSALANFTNLSNLKLDLYNNQIGDQGVSGLGQALTNCTNLSNLELDLSQNQITQIGASGLGFALANCTNLSNLILNFGKIGDQSVSGLGSALANCTNLSNLTLNLTYNQIGDQSVQDLGSALAHCTNLQNLMLNLDFNKIGAIGGQGLGSALVNCTNLSNLTLFLHGNLINQSQKLKVKSKYLKSKRLVDLSICY
;
A
#
# COMPACT_ATOMS: atom_id res chain seq x y z
N MET A 1 -8.62 -23.15 -19.67
CA MET A 1 -9.86 -23.86 -19.30
C MET A 1 -11.01 -23.08 -19.89
N ASP A 2 -11.91 -23.78 -20.58
CA ASP A 2 -13.15 -23.18 -21.06
C ASP A 2 -14.13 -23.05 -19.88
N LEU A 3 -14.62 -21.84 -19.64
CA LEU A 3 -15.57 -21.53 -18.57
C LEU A 3 -17.01 -21.47 -19.09
N GLN A 4 -17.29 -21.90 -20.33
CA GLN A 4 -18.60 -21.76 -20.96
C GLN A 4 -19.74 -22.32 -20.10
N CYS A 5 -19.62 -23.54 -19.57
CA CYS A 5 -20.67 -24.15 -18.74
C CYS A 5 -20.94 -23.33 -17.46
N LEU A 6 -19.88 -22.90 -16.77
CA LEU A 6 -20.00 -22.04 -15.58
C LEU A 6 -20.61 -20.68 -15.95
N GLY A 7 -20.16 -20.08 -17.04
CA GLY A 7 -20.67 -18.82 -17.55
C GLY A 7 -22.16 -18.90 -17.90
N SER A 8 -22.60 -19.97 -18.57
CA SER A 8 -24.01 -20.21 -18.87
C SER A 8 -24.85 -20.35 -17.59
N ALA A 9 -24.34 -21.07 -16.58
CA ALA A 9 -25.04 -21.19 -15.30
C ALA A 9 -25.14 -19.84 -14.57
N LEU A 10 -24.03 -19.09 -14.48
CA LEU A 10 -24.01 -17.76 -13.85
C LEU A 10 -24.94 -16.77 -14.53
N ALA A 11 -25.00 -16.79 -15.86
CA ALA A 11 -25.87 -15.93 -16.65
C ALA A 11 -27.37 -16.12 -16.32
N ASN A 12 -27.77 -17.29 -15.82
CA ASN A 12 -29.15 -17.57 -15.41
C ASN A 12 -29.44 -17.11 -13.98
N CYS A 13 -28.42 -16.78 -13.19
CA CYS A 13 -28.56 -16.32 -11.81
C CYS A 13 -28.83 -14.80 -11.77
N THR A 14 -29.91 -14.34 -12.41
CA THR A 14 -30.21 -12.91 -12.58
C THR A 14 -30.40 -12.14 -11.26
N ASN A 15 -30.81 -12.81 -10.19
CA ASN A 15 -30.97 -12.22 -8.85
C ASN A 15 -29.68 -12.28 -7.99
N LEU A 16 -28.57 -12.79 -8.52
CA LEU A 16 -27.32 -12.91 -7.79
C LEU A 16 -26.74 -11.53 -7.49
N GLN A 17 -26.64 -11.16 -6.21
CA GLN A 17 -26.11 -9.87 -5.76
C GLN A 17 -24.68 -9.96 -5.23
N LYS A 18 -24.31 -11.12 -4.66
CA LYS A 18 -22.99 -11.36 -4.10
C LYS A 18 -22.41 -12.64 -4.66
N LEU A 19 -21.19 -12.56 -5.16
CA LEU A 19 -20.46 -13.73 -5.63
C LEU A 19 -19.02 -13.68 -5.14
N ILE A 20 -18.58 -14.81 -4.60
CA ILE A 20 -17.17 -15.10 -4.34
C ILE A 20 -16.86 -16.33 -5.19
N LEU A 21 -15.94 -16.19 -6.13
CA LEU A 21 -15.59 -17.24 -7.06
C LEU A 21 -14.07 -17.39 -7.11
N ASP A 22 -13.59 -18.53 -6.62
CA ASP A 22 -12.18 -18.90 -6.69
C ASP A 22 -11.92 -19.82 -7.89
N LEU A 23 -11.14 -19.31 -8.83
CA LEU A 23 -10.70 -19.99 -10.03
C LEU A 23 -9.17 -19.92 -10.17
N ASN A 24 -8.44 -19.82 -9.05
CA ASN A 24 -7.00 -19.86 -9.04
C ASN A 24 -6.46 -21.15 -9.69
N GLN A 25 -5.35 -21.06 -10.41
CA GLN A 25 -4.63 -22.22 -10.96
C GLN A 25 -5.44 -23.09 -11.96
N ASN A 26 -6.33 -22.50 -12.75
CA ASN A 26 -7.20 -23.21 -13.69
C ASN A 26 -6.78 -23.08 -15.17
N LYS A 27 -5.59 -22.55 -15.45
CA LYS A 27 -5.11 -22.30 -16.83
C LYS A 27 -6.14 -21.53 -17.68
N ILE A 28 -6.84 -20.57 -17.08
CA ILE A 28 -7.83 -19.73 -17.77
C ILE A 28 -7.10 -18.84 -18.77
N SER A 29 -7.56 -18.87 -20.02
CA SER A 29 -7.06 -18.05 -21.13
C SER A 29 -7.83 -16.73 -21.23
N ASP A 30 -7.42 -15.87 -22.16
CA ASP A 30 -8.12 -14.61 -22.45
C ASP A 30 -9.59 -14.77 -22.79
N SER A 31 -9.92 -15.79 -23.60
CA SER A 31 -11.29 -16.14 -23.95
C SER A 31 -12.10 -16.58 -22.73
N GLY A 32 -11.49 -17.38 -21.83
CA GLY A 32 -12.14 -17.81 -20.59
C GLY A 32 -12.44 -16.64 -19.66
N ALA A 33 -11.47 -15.73 -19.46
CA ALA A 33 -11.65 -14.54 -18.64
C ALA A 33 -12.74 -13.59 -19.20
N SER A 34 -12.69 -13.33 -20.51
CA SER A 34 -13.69 -12.50 -21.18
C SER A 34 -15.08 -13.13 -21.15
N GLY A 35 -15.16 -14.45 -21.34
CA GLY A 35 -16.41 -15.21 -21.27
C GLY A 35 -17.02 -15.20 -19.87
N LEU A 36 -16.20 -15.35 -18.83
CA LEU A 36 -16.63 -15.21 -17.44
C LEU A 36 -17.17 -13.81 -17.17
N GLY A 37 -16.45 -12.76 -17.56
CA GLY A 37 -16.94 -11.38 -17.42
C GLY A 37 -18.29 -11.17 -18.10
N SER A 38 -18.44 -11.68 -19.32
CA SER A 38 -19.68 -11.57 -20.11
C SER A 38 -20.87 -12.29 -19.45
N ALA A 39 -20.62 -13.38 -18.73
CA ALA A 39 -21.64 -14.06 -17.95
C ALA A 39 -22.04 -13.26 -16.71
N LEU A 40 -21.06 -12.71 -15.99
CA LEU A 40 -21.29 -11.89 -14.80
C LEU A 40 -22.07 -10.60 -15.13
N ALA A 41 -21.84 -10.02 -16.31
CA ALA A 41 -22.58 -8.86 -16.81
C ALA A 41 -24.10 -9.06 -16.91
N LYS A 42 -24.58 -10.31 -16.91
CA LYS A 42 -26.02 -10.64 -16.98
C LYS A 42 -26.68 -10.79 -15.60
N THR A 43 -25.91 -10.57 -14.53
CA THR A 43 -26.37 -10.69 -13.15
C THR A 43 -26.59 -9.32 -12.52
N ASN A 44 -27.25 -9.28 -11.36
CA ASN A 44 -27.42 -8.07 -10.56
C ASN A 44 -26.33 -7.91 -9.47
N ILE A 45 -25.11 -8.37 -9.75
CA ILE A 45 -24.02 -8.39 -8.77
C ILE A 45 -23.66 -6.97 -8.34
N SER A 46 -23.67 -6.76 -7.03
CA SER A 46 -23.17 -5.55 -6.37
C SER A 46 -21.88 -5.79 -5.58
N ASN A 47 -21.62 -7.04 -5.17
CA ASN A 47 -20.41 -7.43 -4.44
C ASN A 47 -19.75 -8.64 -5.09
N LEU A 48 -18.60 -8.41 -5.71
CA LEU A 48 -17.87 -9.41 -6.47
C LEU A 48 -16.47 -9.61 -5.92
N ARG A 49 -16.11 -10.86 -5.63
CA ARG A 49 -14.71 -11.27 -5.40
C ARG A 49 -14.36 -12.37 -6.39
N LEU A 50 -13.41 -12.08 -7.28
CA LEU A 50 -12.89 -13.03 -8.26
C LEU A 50 -11.42 -13.31 -7.97
N TYR A 51 -11.12 -14.58 -7.70
CA TYR A 51 -9.74 -15.06 -7.58
C TYR A 51 -9.36 -15.76 -8.88
N LEU A 52 -8.47 -15.13 -9.64
CA LEU A 52 -8.00 -15.58 -10.95
C LEU A 52 -6.46 -15.69 -10.98
N CYS A 53 -5.85 -15.88 -9.82
CA CYS A 53 -4.41 -15.96 -9.68
C CYS A 53 -3.85 -17.22 -10.36
N PHE A 54 -2.59 -17.16 -10.81
CA PHE A 54 -1.89 -18.28 -11.44
C PHE A 54 -2.63 -18.87 -12.67
N ASN A 55 -3.15 -18.01 -13.53
CA ASN A 55 -3.79 -18.40 -14.79
C ASN A 55 -2.94 -17.95 -16.00
N GLN A 56 -3.53 -17.98 -17.19
CA GLN A 56 -2.88 -17.60 -18.45
C GLN A 56 -3.59 -16.38 -19.07
N ILE A 57 -4.08 -15.48 -18.23
CA ILE A 57 -4.78 -14.27 -18.66
C ILE A 57 -3.73 -13.25 -19.12
N GLY A 58 -3.75 -12.92 -20.40
CA GLY A 58 -2.98 -11.85 -21.02
C GLY A 58 -3.74 -10.51 -21.02
N GLY A 59 -3.19 -9.53 -21.72
CA GLY A 59 -3.78 -8.19 -21.80
C GLY A 59 -5.19 -8.18 -22.41
N GLN A 60 -5.46 -9.04 -23.40
CA GLN A 60 -6.79 -9.15 -24.02
C GLN A 60 -7.83 -9.71 -23.06
N GLY A 61 -7.48 -10.72 -22.27
CA GLY A 61 -8.36 -11.29 -21.26
C GLY A 61 -8.68 -10.33 -20.14
N ALA A 62 -7.68 -9.58 -19.66
CA ALA A 62 -7.88 -8.52 -18.67
C ALA A 62 -8.79 -7.40 -19.21
N SER A 63 -8.54 -6.95 -20.43
CA SER A 63 -9.36 -5.95 -21.11
C SER A 63 -10.80 -6.43 -21.28
N GLY A 64 -11.02 -7.63 -21.81
CA GLY A 64 -12.37 -8.17 -22.04
C GLY A 64 -13.13 -8.44 -20.74
N LEU A 65 -12.45 -8.94 -19.70
CA LEU A 65 -13.03 -9.07 -18.37
C LEU A 65 -13.46 -7.71 -17.82
N GLY A 66 -12.58 -6.70 -17.88
CA GLY A 66 -12.87 -5.34 -17.45
C GLY A 66 -14.08 -4.76 -18.19
N SER A 67 -14.08 -4.82 -19.53
CA SER A 67 -15.17 -4.30 -20.36
C SER A 67 -16.51 -4.97 -20.06
N ALA A 68 -16.52 -6.25 -19.74
CA ALA A 68 -17.74 -6.93 -19.36
C ALA A 68 -18.19 -6.56 -17.94
N LEU A 69 -17.27 -6.42 -16.99
CA LEU A 69 -17.58 -5.96 -15.63
C LEU A 69 -18.13 -4.53 -15.61
N ALA A 70 -17.74 -3.67 -16.56
CA ALA A 70 -18.32 -2.34 -16.74
C ALA A 70 -19.85 -2.36 -16.96
N ASN A 71 -20.40 -3.47 -17.46
CA ASN A 71 -21.84 -3.63 -17.64
C ASN A 71 -22.56 -4.12 -16.37
N CYS A 72 -21.82 -4.44 -15.30
CA CYS A 72 -22.41 -4.75 -13.99
C CYS A 72 -22.80 -3.44 -13.30
N THR A 73 -23.92 -2.85 -13.70
CA THR A 73 -24.33 -1.50 -13.29
C THR A 73 -24.52 -1.34 -11.77
N ASN A 74 -24.81 -2.42 -11.05
CA ASN A 74 -24.96 -2.41 -9.59
C ASN A 74 -23.65 -2.64 -8.82
N LEU A 75 -22.52 -2.88 -9.51
CA LEU A 75 -21.24 -3.23 -8.91
C LEU A 75 -20.70 -2.06 -8.06
N SER A 76 -20.70 -2.25 -6.74
CA SER A 76 -20.20 -1.28 -5.77
C SER A 76 -18.94 -1.75 -5.04
N ASN A 77 -18.71 -3.05 -5.01
CA ASN A 77 -17.57 -3.68 -4.38
C ASN A 77 -16.95 -4.71 -5.32
N LEU A 78 -15.69 -4.48 -5.72
CA LEU A 78 -14.93 -5.40 -6.55
C LEU A 78 -13.60 -5.75 -5.89
N ALA A 79 -13.37 -7.04 -5.66
CA ALA A 79 -12.04 -7.58 -5.49
C ALA A 79 -11.69 -8.45 -6.71
N LEU A 80 -10.68 -8.04 -7.48
CA LEU A 80 -10.21 -8.75 -8.66
C LEU A 80 -8.74 -9.11 -8.45
N LEU A 81 -8.48 -10.38 -8.21
CA LEU A 81 -7.15 -10.89 -7.89
C LEU A 81 -6.60 -11.62 -9.13
N LEU A 82 -5.63 -11.00 -9.79
CA LEU A 82 -5.02 -11.43 -11.05
C LEU A 82 -3.52 -11.69 -10.89
N PHE A 83 -3.06 -11.95 -9.65
CA PHE A 83 -1.67 -12.27 -9.35
C PHE A 83 -1.12 -13.39 -10.24
N LYS A 84 0.10 -13.21 -10.75
CA LYS A 84 0.82 -14.21 -11.55
C LYS A 84 0.03 -14.68 -12.77
N ASN A 85 -0.25 -13.72 -13.65
CA ASN A 85 -0.81 -13.92 -14.99
C ASN A 85 0.17 -13.38 -16.05
N GLN A 86 -0.31 -13.05 -17.24
CA GLN A 86 0.50 -12.54 -18.36
C GLN A 86 0.02 -11.15 -18.83
N ILE A 87 -0.58 -10.37 -17.94
CA ILE A 87 -1.17 -9.07 -18.24
C ILE A 87 -0.02 -8.08 -18.52
N ASP A 88 -0.05 -7.45 -19.69
CA ASP A 88 0.90 -6.41 -20.07
C ASP A 88 0.40 -5.01 -19.69
N GLY A 89 1.23 -3.99 -19.94
CA GLY A 89 0.88 -2.61 -19.64
C GLY A 89 -0.41 -2.15 -20.33
N GLN A 90 -0.61 -2.51 -21.60
CA GLN A 90 -1.83 -2.15 -22.34
C GLN A 90 -3.07 -2.80 -21.72
N GLY A 91 -2.99 -4.09 -21.37
CA GLY A 91 -4.06 -4.81 -20.70
C GLY A 91 -4.45 -4.20 -19.35
N ALA A 92 -3.47 -3.79 -18.55
CA ALA A 92 -3.71 -3.11 -17.27
C ALA A 92 -4.39 -1.75 -17.48
N SER A 93 -3.91 -0.95 -18.44
CA SER A 93 -4.51 0.35 -18.79
C SER A 93 -5.96 0.20 -19.27
N ASN A 94 -6.23 -0.78 -20.15
CA ASN A 94 -7.57 -1.06 -20.63
C ASN A 94 -8.50 -1.55 -19.52
N LEU A 95 -7.99 -2.40 -18.62
CA LEU A 95 -8.74 -2.84 -17.44
C LEU A 95 -9.15 -1.65 -16.57
N GLY A 96 -8.21 -0.74 -16.27
CA GLY A 96 -8.52 0.51 -15.57
C GLY A 96 -9.60 1.33 -16.27
N SER A 97 -9.48 1.47 -17.60
CA SER A 97 -10.42 2.24 -18.43
C SER A 97 -11.82 1.66 -18.41
N ALA A 98 -11.93 0.33 -18.40
CA ALA A 98 -13.22 -0.32 -18.29
C ALA A 98 -13.82 -0.19 -16.88
N LEU A 99 -13.02 -0.37 -15.83
CA LEU A 99 -13.48 -0.24 -14.45
C LEU A 99 -13.91 1.19 -14.09
N ALA A 100 -13.39 2.20 -14.79
CA ALA A 100 -13.83 3.59 -14.67
C ALA A 100 -15.32 3.79 -15.00
N ASN A 101 -15.89 2.91 -15.82
CA ASN A 101 -17.30 2.94 -16.20
C ASN A 101 -18.21 2.28 -15.14
N CYS A 102 -17.65 1.63 -14.13
CA CYS A 102 -18.40 1.13 -12.97
C CYS A 102 -18.77 2.30 -12.05
N ILE A 103 -19.76 3.11 -12.44
CA ILE A 103 -20.09 4.39 -11.76
C ILE A 103 -20.46 4.25 -10.27
N ASN A 104 -20.93 3.08 -9.85
CA ASN A 104 -21.32 2.78 -8.47
C ASN A 104 -20.17 2.18 -7.64
N LEU A 105 -19.00 1.94 -8.25
CA LEU A 105 -17.85 1.33 -7.60
C LEU A 105 -17.25 2.29 -6.56
N SER A 106 -17.34 1.89 -5.29
CA SER A 106 -16.79 2.64 -4.16
C SER A 106 -15.63 1.90 -3.47
N ASN A 107 -15.57 0.58 -3.63
CA ASN A 107 -14.53 -0.28 -3.05
C ASN A 107 -13.87 -1.11 -4.15
N LEU A 108 -12.58 -0.86 -4.39
CA LEU A 108 -11.80 -1.59 -5.38
C LEU A 108 -10.55 -2.20 -4.74
N THR A 109 -10.44 -3.52 -4.82
CA THR A 109 -9.20 -4.26 -4.60
C THR A 109 -8.77 -4.88 -5.92
N LEU A 110 -7.59 -4.50 -6.40
CA LEU A 110 -7.02 -5.01 -7.62
C LEU A 110 -5.59 -5.49 -7.34
N ASP A 111 -5.38 -6.81 -7.46
CA ASP A 111 -4.05 -7.41 -7.38
C ASP A 111 -3.58 -7.81 -8.77
N LEU A 112 -2.57 -7.10 -9.26
CA LEU A 112 -1.91 -7.31 -10.53
C LEU A 112 -0.43 -7.68 -10.34
N SER A 113 -0.07 -8.17 -9.17
CA SER A 113 1.30 -8.54 -8.84
C SER A 113 1.84 -9.64 -9.75
N ASN A 114 3.15 -9.64 -10.02
CA ASN A 114 3.83 -10.63 -10.87
C ASN A 114 3.19 -10.75 -12.27
N ASN A 115 2.98 -9.61 -12.94
CA ASN A 115 2.56 -9.52 -14.34
C ASN A 115 3.66 -8.82 -15.17
N LYS A 116 3.33 -8.27 -16.33
CA LYS A 116 4.23 -7.55 -17.23
C LYS A 116 3.83 -6.08 -17.36
N ILE A 117 3.44 -5.46 -16.24
CA ILE A 117 3.00 -4.06 -16.23
C ILE A 117 4.24 -3.16 -16.25
N ASP A 118 4.31 -2.29 -17.25
CA ASP A 118 5.36 -1.30 -17.41
C ASP A 118 4.91 0.09 -16.92
N ALA A 119 5.76 1.10 -17.13
CA ALA A 119 5.46 2.48 -16.78
C ALA A 119 4.17 3.01 -17.43
N ILE A 120 3.93 2.66 -18.69
CA ILE A 120 2.75 3.11 -19.45
C ILE A 120 1.50 2.46 -18.87
N GLY A 121 1.56 1.16 -18.59
CA GLY A 121 0.45 0.42 -17.99
C GLY A 121 0.06 0.92 -16.61
N ALA A 122 1.02 1.20 -15.74
CA ALA A 122 0.74 1.73 -14.40
C ALA A 122 0.14 3.14 -14.45
N SER A 123 0.70 4.03 -15.27
CA SER A 123 0.17 5.38 -15.47
C SER A 123 -1.23 5.36 -16.10
N GLY A 124 -1.44 4.49 -17.09
CA GLY A 124 -2.73 4.29 -17.74
C GLY A 124 -3.79 3.72 -16.80
N LEU A 125 -3.45 2.71 -16.01
CA LEU A 125 -4.32 2.14 -14.98
C LEU A 125 -4.78 3.23 -14.00
N GLY A 126 -3.85 4.04 -13.50
CA GLY A 126 -4.18 5.16 -12.62
C GLY A 126 -5.11 6.16 -13.30
N SER A 127 -4.67 6.71 -14.44
CA SER A 127 -5.37 7.80 -15.15
C SER A 127 -6.79 7.43 -15.53
N ALA A 128 -6.99 6.16 -15.87
CA ALA A 128 -8.28 5.63 -16.24
C ALA A 128 -9.28 5.61 -15.08
N LEU A 129 -8.85 5.30 -13.86
CA LEU A 129 -9.73 5.20 -12.69
C LEU A 129 -10.19 6.56 -12.12
N LYS A 130 -9.79 7.68 -12.74
CA LYS A 130 -10.02 9.08 -12.32
C LYS A 130 -11.49 9.47 -12.09
N SER A 131 -12.45 8.83 -12.76
CA SER A 131 -13.87 9.21 -12.73
C SER A 131 -14.73 8.41 -11.76
N THR A 132 -14.13 7.73 -10.79
CA THR A 132 -14.83 6.78 -9.93
C THR A 132 -15.22 7.39 -8.58
N ASN A 133 -16.27 6.85 -7.95
CA ASN A 133 -16.67 7.18 -6.59
C ASN A 133 -15.87 6.38 -5.54
N ILE A 134 -14.65 5.95 -5.89
CA ILE A 134 -13.82 5.09 -5.05
C ILE A 134 -13.40 5.86 -3.79
N SER A 135 -13.80 5.31 -2.64
CA SER A 135 -13.37 5.76 -1.32
C SER A 135 -12.36 4.80 -0.67
N ASN A 136 -12.38 3.53 -1.09
CA ASN A 136 -11.44 2.51 -0.65
C ASN A 136 -10.74 1.87 -1.85
N LEU A 137 -9.44 2.12 -1.96
CA LEU A 137 -8.62 1.59 -3.05
C LEU A 137 -7.48 0.75 -2.48
N THR A 138 -7.39 -0.49 -2.95
CA THR A 138 -6.23 -1.36 -2.76
C THR A 138 -5.68 -1.73 -4.12
N LEU A 139 -4.49 -1.23 -4.45
CA LEU A 139 -3.74 -1.59 -5.65
C LEU A 139 -2.48 -2.35 -5.24
N ILE A 140 -2.41 -3.62 -5.63
CA ILE A 140 -1.24 -4.47 -5.39
C ILE A 140 -0.55 -4.71 -6.73
N LEU A 141 0.64 -4.14 -6.88
CA LEU A 141 1.38 -4.09 -8.15
C LEU A 141 2.80 -4.67 -8.00
N CYS A 142 3.03 -5.51 -6.98
CA CYS A 142 4.37 -6.03 -6.66
C CYS A 142 5.01 -6.77 -7.84
N ASN A 143 6.34 -6.69 -7.97
CA ASN A 143 7.11 -7.44 -8.95
C ASN A 143 6.61 -7.20 -10.40
N ASN A 144 6.55 -5.93 -10.79
CA ASN A 144 6.32 -5.48 -12.17
C ASN A 144 7.51 -4.59 -12.62
N GLN A 145 7.37 -3.85 -13.73
CA GLN A 145 8.42 -3.01 -14.33
C GLN A 145 7.96 -1.54 -14.41
N ILE A 146 7.41 -1.03 -13.31
CA ILE A 146 6.72 0.27 -13.28
C ILE A 146 7.70 1.45 -13.44
N GLY A 147 8.84 1.41 -12.73
CA GLY A 147 9.85 2.48 -12.75
C GLY A 147 9.33 3.84 -12.29
N ASP A 148 10.18 4.86 -12.42
CA ASP A 148 9.87 6.22 -11.95
C ASP A 148 8.69 6.86 -12.67
N GLN A 149 8.66 6.74 -14.00
CA GLN A 149 7.60 7.33 -14.83
C GLN A 149 6.23 6.72 -14.49
N GLY A 150 6.17 5.41 -14.29
CA GLY A 150 4.93 4.72 -13.94
C GLY A 150 4.44 5.10 -12.55
N ALA A 151 5.34 5.18 -11.55
CA ALA A 151 4.99 5.57 -10.19
C ALA A 151 4.49 7.02 -10.11
N SER A 152 5.16 7.95 -10.79
CA SER A 152 4.74 9.35 -10.86
C SER A 152 3.41 9.52 -11.61
N GLY A 153 3.21 8.78 -12.71
CA GLY A 153 1.94 8.76 -13.45
C GLY A 153 0.79 8.20 -12.62
N LEU A 154 1.02 7.09 -11.89
CA LEU A 154 0.05 6.53 -10.96
C LEU A 154 -0.31 7.52 -9.85
N GLY A 155 0.69 8.19 -9.26
CA GLY A 155 0.48 9.25 -8.27
C GLY A 155 -0.40 10.37 -8.82
N SER A 156 -0.03 10.94 -9.97
CA SER A 156 -0.78 12.02 -10.62
C SER A 156 -2.24 11.67 -10.87
N ALA A 157 -2.54 10.39 -11.11
CA ALA A 157 -3.90 9.94 -11.24
C ALA A 157 -4.63 9.83 -9.89
N LEU A 158 -3.98 9.28 -8.85
CA LEU A 158 -4.51 9.18 -7.49
C LEU A 158 -4.93 10.54 -6.93
N ALA A 159 -4.22 11.62 -7.28
CA ALA A 159 -4.57 12.99 -6.92
C ALA A 159 -5.98 13.44 -7.36
N ASN A 160 -6.61 12.75 -8.31
CA ASN A 160 -7.95 13.08 -8.77
C ASN A 160 -9.07 12.35 -8.01
N PHE A 161 -8.74 11.42 -7.13
CA PHE A 161 -9.74 10.70 -6.34
C PHE A 161 -10.19 11.56 -5.17
N THR A 162 -11.19 12.39 -5.40
CA THR A 162 -11.68 13.35 -4.40
C THR A 162 -12.36 12.67 -3.19
N ASN A 163 -12.84 11.44 -3.33
CA ASN A 163 -13.51 10.70 -2.25
C ASN A 163 -12.60 9.68 -1.54
N LEU A 164 -11.31 9.56 -1.95
CA LEU A 164 -10.41 8.54 -1.44
C LEU A 164 -10.06 8.80 0.03
N SER A 165 -10.54 7.92 0.90
CA SER A 165 -10.26 7.97 2.34
C SER A 165 -9.31 6.86 2.79
N ASN A 166 -9.25 5.76 2.04
CA ASN A 166 -8.39 4.62 2.30
C ASN A 166 -7.63 4.22 1.05
N LEU A 167 -6.29 4.30 1.12
CA LEU A 167 -5.40 3.86 0.06
C LEU A 167 -4.43 2.82 0.61
N LYS A 168 -4.44 1.63 0.00
CA LYS A 168 -3.35 0.66 0.08
C LYS A 168 -2.68 0.58 -1.29
N LEU A 169 -1.40 0.89 -1.34
CA LEU A 169 -0.61 0.84 -2.56
C LEU A 169 0.66 0.02 -2.30
N ASP A 170 0.71 -1.17 -2.89
CA ASP A 170 1.86 -2.04 -2.81
C ASP A 170 2.64 -2.00 -4.12
N LEU A 171 3.81 -1.37 -4.07
CA LEU A 171 4.74 -1.20 -5.18
C LEU A 171 6.06 -1.95 -4.92
N TYR A 172 6.04 -2.99 -4.08
CA TYR A 172 7.21 -3.82 -3.81
C TYR A 172 7.91 -4.27 -5.11
N ASN A 173 9.24 -4.11 -5.19
CA ASN A 173 10.07 -4.57 -6.30
C ASN A 173 9.58 -4.10 -7.69
N ASN A 174 9.67 -2.79 -7.97
CA ASN A 174 9.19 -2.17 -9.20
C ASN A 174 10.20 -1.23 -9.87
N GLN A 175 11.46 -1.26 -9.45
CA GLN A 175 12.54 -0.42 -9.99
C GLN A 175 12.26 1.09 -9.85
N ILE A 176 11.53 1.49 -8.81
CA ILE A 176 11.20 2.89 -8.52
C ILE A 176 12.39 3.54 -7.82
N GLY A 177 12.85 4.69 -8.28
CA GLY A 177 13.86 5.53 -7.66
C GLY A 177 13.27 6.77 -6.98
N ASP A 178 14.14 7.74 -6.71
CA ASP A 178 13.79 8.97 -6.00
C ASP A 178 12.78 9.85 -6.77
N GLN A 179 12.84 9.85 -8.11
CA GLN A 179 11.93 10.66 -8.93
C GLN A 179 10.50 10.10 -8.90
N GLY A 180 10.35 8.78 -8.99
CA GLY A 180 9.05 8.14 -8.95
C GLY A 180 8.36 8.31 -7.60
N VAL A 181 9.11 8.13 -6.51
CA VAL A 181 8.55 8.33 -5.16
C VAL A 181 8.25 9.81 -4.86
N SER A 182 9.06 10.73 -5.37
CA SER A 182 8.79 12.18 -5.27
C SER A 182 7.48 12.54 -5.97
N GLY A 183 7.29 12.08 -7.21
CA GLY A 183 6.04 12.29 -7.96
C GLY A 183 4.83 11.65 -7.27
N LEU A 184 4.99 10.44 -6.73
CA LEU A 184 3.94 9.79 -5.94
C LEU A 184 3.59 10.61 -4.69
N GLY A 185 4.59 11.03 -3.92
CA GLY A 185 4.41 11.83 -2.71
C GLY A 185 3.70 13.15 -2.99
N GLN A 186 4.19 13.92 -3.98
CA GLN A 186 3.57 15.20 -4.37
C GLN A 186 2.10 15.03 -4.76
N ALA A 187 1.76 13.93 -5.43
CA ALA A 187 0.38 13.71 -5.82
C ALA A 187 -0.53 13.31 -4.64
N LEU A 188 0.00 12.57 -3.66
CA LEU A 188 -0.73 12.21 -2.44
C LEU A 188 -1.13 13.44 -1.61
N THR A 189 -0.41 14.57 -1.70
CA THR A 189 -0.81 15.81 -1.00
C THR A 189 -2.14 16.37 -1.49
N ASN A 190 -2.57 15.99 -2.70
CA ASN A 190 -3.86 16.41 -3.27
C ASN A 190 -5.01 15.47 -2.85
N CYS A 191 -4.71 14.34 -2.21
CA CYS A 191 -5.71 13.41 -1.69
C CYS A 191 -6.25 13.93 -0.34
N THR A 192 -7.00 15.03 -0.38
CA THR A 192 -7.38 15.78 0.83
C THR A 192 -8.26 15.00 1.80
N ASN A 193 -9.00 13.99 1.35
CA ASN A 193 -9.83 13.14 2.21
C ASN A 193 -9.10 11.87 2.73
N LEU A 194 -7.83 11.69 2.36
CA LEU A 194 -7.06 10.50 2.71
C LEU A 194 -6.75 10.48 4.22
N SER A 195 -7.33 9.50 4.91
CA SER A 195 -7.15 9.30 6.35
C SER A 195 -6.36 8.04 6.68
N ASN A 196 -6.30 7.09 5.75
CA ASN A 196 -5.60 5.82 5.89
C ASN A 196 -4.71 5.60 4.67
N LEU A 197 -3.40 5.50 4.89
CA LEU A 197 -2.42 5.19 3.87
C LEU A 197 -1.56 4.00 4.29
N GLU A 198 -1.58 2.95 3.47
CA GLU A 198 -0.60 1.87 3.50
C GLU A 198 0.20 1.93 2.19
N LEU A 199 1.51 2.11 2.30
CA LEU A 199 2.40 2.22 1.16
C LEU A 199 3.61 1.31 1.35
N ASP A 200 3.73 0.31 0.47
CA ASP A 200 4.90 -0.55 0.40
C ASP A 200 5.76 -0.17 -0.80
N LEU A 201 6.98 0.30 -0.50
CA LEU A 201 8.00 0.68 -1.47
C LEU A 201 9.26 -0.16 -1.33
N SER A 202 9.19 -1.29 -0.62
CA SER A 202 10.34 -2.14 -0.36
C SER A 202 10.90 -2.75 -1.66
N GLN A 203 12.20 -3.10 -1.65
CA GLN A 203 12.91 -3.62 -2.83
C GLN A 203 12.85 -2.70 -4.07
N ASN A 204 12.80 -1.39 -3.87
CA ASN A 204 12.97 -0.39 -4.93
C ASN A 204 14.35 0.29 -4.82
N GLN A 205 14.65 1.18 -5.76
CA GLN A 205 15.93 1.93 -5.88
C GLN A 205 15.85 3.30 -5.20
N ILE A 206 15.09 3.39 -4.10
CA ILE A 206 14.87 4.64 -3.36
C ILE A 206 16.08 4.91 -2.46
N THR A 207 16.65 6.09 -2.59
CA THR A 207 17.73 6.57 -1.74
C THR A 207 17.20 7.43 -0.61
N GLN A 208 18.10 7.97 0.21
CA GLN A 208 17.77 8.93 1.25
C GLN A 208 17.02 10.18 0.74
N ILE A 209 17.25 10.58 -0.53
CA ILE A 209 16.60 11.75 -1.12
C ILE A 209 15.11 11.47 -1.33
N GLY A 210 14.77 10.34 -1.95
CA GLY A 210 13.39 9.95 -2.21
C GLY A 210 12.61 9.68 -0.92
N ALA A 211 13.22 8.99 0.06
CA ALA A 211 12.57 8.71 1.34
C ALA A 211 12.26 10.01 2.13
N SER A 212 13.21 10.95 2.18
CA SER A 212 12.99 12.25 2.83
C SER A 212 11.94 13.07 2.09
N GLY A 213 12.00 13.09 0.75
CA GLY A 213 11.02 13.78 -0.09
C GLY A 213 9.60 13.25 0.11
N LEU A 214 9.43 11.93 0.18
CA LEU A 214 8.14 11.32 0.51
C LEU A 214 7.65 11.71 1.90
N GLY A 215 8.54 11.69 2.90
CA GLY A 215 8.22 12.18 4.24
C GLY A 215 7.67 13.61 4.22
N PHE A 216 8.36 14.53 3.53
CA PHE A 216 7.92 15.93 3.41
C PHE A 216 6.58 16.08 2.68
N ALA A 217 6.31 15.24 1.68
CA ALA A 217 5.01 15.25 1.03
C ALA A 217 3.90 14.76 1.98
N LEU A 218 4.13 13.65 2.69
CA LEU A 218 3.16 13.10 3.64
C LEU A 218 2.87 14.03 4.82
N ALA A 219 3.83 14.88 5.21
CA ALA A 219 3.61 15.96 6.19
C ALA A 219 2.47 16.91 5.81
N ASN A 220 2.18 17.06 4.50
CA ASN A 220 1.11 17.90 4.00
C ASN A 220 -0.24 17.14 3.89
N CYS A 221 -0.27 15.84 4.17
CA CYS A 221 -1.50 15.04 4.20
C CYS A 221 -2.19 15.24 5.57
N THR A 222 -2.79 16.40 5.78
CA THR A 222 -3.26 16.85 7.11
C THR A 222 -4.37 16.00 7.70
N ASN A 223 -5.14 15.26 6.90
CA ASN A 223 -6.20 14.36 7.40
C ASN A 223 -5.71 12.93 7.69
N LEU A 224 -4.42 12.65 7.48
CA LEU A 224 -3.86 11.32 7.67
C LEU A 224 -3.81 10.96 9.16
N SER A 225 -4.52 9.89 9.52
CA SER A 225 -4.60 9.38 10.89
C SER A 225 -3.95 8.01 11.05
N ASN A 226 -3.90 7.23 9.97
CA ASN A 226 -3.29 5.91 9.93
C ASN A 226 -2.26 5.84 8.81
N LEU A 227 -1.01 5.55 9.16
CA LEU A 227 0.09 5.44 8.22
C LEU A 227 0.86 4.13 8.44
N ILE A 228 0.95 3.34 7.38
CA ILE A 228 1.84 2.19 7.28
C ILE A 228 2.82 2.47 6.14
N LEU A 229 4.11 2.55 6.47
CA LEU A 229 5.17 2.73 5.49
C LEU A 229 6.18 1.59 5.57
N ASN A 230 6.37 0.89 4.45
CA ASN A 230 7.45 -0.06 4.29
C ASN A 230 8.47 0.49 3.28
N PHE A 231 9.69 0.71 3.77
CA PHE A 231 10.82 1.07 2.94
C PHE A 231 11.77 -0.11 2.77
N GLY A 232 12.51 -0.09 1.67
CA GLY A 232 13.72 -0.89 1.52
C GLY A 232 14.89 -0.27 2.26
N LYS A 233 16.08 -0.50 1.73
CA LYS A 233 17.34 0.06 2.24
C LYS A 233 17.51 1.52 1.79
N ILE A 234 17.01 2.45 2.60
CA ILE A 234 17.06 3.91 2.43
C ILE A 234 18.26 4.57 3.14
N GLY A 235 18.87 3.88 4.12
CA GLY A 235 20.09 4.32 4.80
C GLY A 235 19.86 5.23 6.02
N ASP A 236 20.88 5.38 6.86
CA ASP A 236 20.80 6.01 8.19
C ASP A 236 20.28 7.46 8.18
N GLN A 237 20.82 8.31 7.29
CA GLN A 237 20.47 9.74 7.20
C GLN A 237 19.02 9.98 6.78
N SER A 238 18.43 9.04 6.04
CA SER A 238 17.05 9.14 5.58
C SER A 238 16.04 9.06 6.72
N VAL A 239 16.39 8.38 7.82
CA VAL A 239 15.49 8.12 8.94
C VAL A 239 15.27 9.37 9.77
N SER A 240 16.31 10.18 9.99
CA SER A 240 16.18 11.49 10.65
C SER A 240 15.31 12.45 9.80
N GLY A 241 15.48 12.44 8.47
CA GLY A 241 14.67 13.25 7.54
C GLY A 241 13.20 12.83 7.52
N LEU A 242 12.95 11.52 7.41
CA LEU A 242 11.61 10.94 7.47
C LEU A 242 10.92 11.24 8.80
N GLY A 243 11.62 11.04 9.92
CA GLY A 243 11.11 11.38 11.25
C GLY A 243 10.72 12.85 11.36
N SER A 244 11.63 13.76 10.97
CA SER A 244 11.40 15.21 11.00
C SER A 244 10.20 15.62 10.15
N ALA A 245 9.97 14.95 9.03
CA ALA A 245 8.82 15.24 8.20
C ALA A 245 7.51 14.72 8.82
N LEU A 246 7.53 13.49 9.35
CA LEU A 246 6.38 12.88 10.03
C LEU A 246 5.99 13.62 11.33
N ALA A 247 6.91 14.36 11.95
CA ALA A 247 6.64 15.23 13.10
C ALA A 247 5.50 16.24 12.82
N ASN A 248 5.29 16.61 11.56
CA ASN A 248 4.23 17.53 11.14
C ASN A 248 2.87 16.83 10.91
N CYS A 249 2.82 15.50 10.91
CA CYS A 249 1.58 14.73 10.82
C CYS A 249 0.85 14.72 12.18
N THR A 250 0.32 15.87 12.59
CA THR A 250 -0.27 16.06 13.93
C THR A 250 -1.54 15.26 14.17
N ASN A 251 -2.26 14.86 13.13
CA ASN A 251 -3.46 14.01 13.23
C ASN A 251 -3.15 12.50 13.26
N LEU A 252 -1.89 12.11 13.15
CA LEU A 252 -1.48 10.71 13.12
C LEU A 252 -1.73 10.05 14.48
N SER A 253 -2.60 9.05 14.49
CA SER A 253 -2.94 8.26 15.68
C SER A 253 -2.34 6.85 15.63
N ASN A 254 -2.11 6.32 14.43
CA ASN A 254 -1.49 5.02 14.21
C ASN A 254 -0.34 5.14 13.21
N LEU A 255 0.86 4.73 13.64
CA LEU A 255 2.03 4.66 12.77
C LEU A 255 2.65 3.26 12.83
N THR A 256 2.75 2.62 11.67
CA THR A 256 3.61 1.48 11.45
C THR A 256 4.71 1.88 10.48
N LEU A 257 5.96 1.72 10.90
CA LEU A 257 7.11 2.06 10.08
C LEU A 257 8.10 0.89 10.08
N ASN A 258 8.31 0.32 8.89
CA ASN A 258 9.28 -0.74 8.67
C ASN A 258 10.57 -0.17 8.08
N LEU A 259 11.63 -0.24 8.89
CA LEU A 259 12.98 0.25 8.60
C LEU A 259 14.01 -0.87 8.77
N THR A 260 13.63 -2.11 8.49
CA THR A 260 14.54 -3.26 8.53
C THR A 260 15.72 -3.07 7.56
N TYR A 261 16.94 -3.47 7.94
CA TYR A 261 18.13 -3.44 7.06
C TYR A 261 18.55 -2.05 6.55
N ASN A 262 18.44 -1.00 7.38
CA ASN A 262 18.73 0.38 7.00
C ASN A 262 20.06 0.95 7.50
N GLN A 263 20.88 0.13 8.16
CA GLN A 263 22.15 0.57 8.78
C GLN A 263 21.98 1.72 9.78
N ILE A 264 20.82 1.81 10.43
CA ILE A 264 20.47 2.89 11.35
C ILE A 264 21.39 2.85 12.56
N GLY A 265 22.03 3.97 12.86
CA GLY A 265 22.90 4.15 14.02
C GLY A 265 22.19 4.74 15.23
N ASP A 266 22.93 4.90 16.32
CA ASP A 266 22.41 5.42 17.58
C ASP A 266 21.86 6.85 17.46
N GLN A 267 22.49 7.73 16.68
CA GLN A 267 22.04 9.11 16.55
C GLN A 267 20.72 9.19 15.79
N SER A 268 20.62 8.55 14.63
CA SER A 268 19.44 8.68 13.77
C SER A 268 18.18 8.06 14.38
N VAL A 269 18.31 6.97 15.15
CA VAL A 269 17.16 6.42 15.88
C VAL A 269 16.71 7.35 17.02
N GLN A 270 17.64 8.11 17.62
CA GLN A 270 17.29 9.13 18.61
C GLN A 270 16.60 10.33 17.97
N ASP A 271 17.06 10.75 16.80
CA ASP A 271 16.42 11.81 16.01
C ASP A 271 15.00 11.40 15.61
N LEU A 272 14.82 10.16 15.15
CA LEU A 272 13.49 9.60 14.86
C LEU A 272 12.58 9.64 16.09
N GLY A 273 13.06 9.15 17.24
CA GLY A 273 12.30 9.19 18.49
C GLY A 273 11.91 10.62 18.90
N SER A 274 12.83 11.57 18.75
CA SER A 274 12.61 12.97 19.08
C SER A 274 11.60 13.63 18.13
N ALA A 275 11.63 13.27 16.86
CA ALA A 275 10.69 13.76 15.87
C ALA A 275 9.28 13.19 16.13
N LEU A 276 9.16 11.89 16.38
CA LEU A 276 7.87 11.24 16.70
C LEU A 276 7.24 11.75 18.01
N ALA A 277 8.03 12.32 18.92
CA ALA A 277 7.49 13.01 20.11
C ALA A 277 6.58 14.20 19.76
N HIS A 278 6.68 14.76 18.56
CA HIS A 278 5.83 15.85 18.07
C HIS A 278 4.50 15.35 17.49
N CYS A 279 4.36 14.06 17.20
CA CYS A 279 3.10 13.44 16.81
C CYS A 279 2.20 13.32 18.06
N THR A 280 1.64 14.44 18.51
CA THR A 280 0.96 14.52 19.81
C THR A 280 -0.27 13.65 19.91
N ASN A 281 -0.92 13.28 18.80
CA ASN A 281 -2.08 12.38 18.77
C ASN A 281 -1.71 10.89 18.62
N LEU A 282 -0.42 10.54 18.53
CA LEU A 282 0.03 9.18 18.29
C LEU A 282 -0.32 8.27 19.48
N GLN A 283 -1.17 7.28 19.24
CA GLN A 283 -1.65 6.32 20.23
C GLN A 283 -1.03 4.94 20.05
N ASN A 284 -0.77 4.54 18.80
CA ASN A 284 -0.25 3.24 18.43
C ASN A 284 0.99 3.41 17.55
N LEU A 285 2.12 2.87 18.01
CA LEU A 285 3.38 2.92 17.29
C LEU A 285 3.95 1.51 17.15
N MET A 286 4.12 1.09 15.89
CA MET A 286 4.89 -0.09 15.54
C MET A 286 6.14 0.34 14.77
N LEU A 287 7.32 0.11 15.34
CA LEU A 287 8.60 0.36 14.69
C LEU A 287 9.33 -0.96 14.48
N ASN A 288 9.54 -1.33 13.22
CA ASN A 288 10.45 -2.42 12.89
C ASN A 288 11.83 -1.85 12.56
N LEU A 289 12.79 -2.05 13.47
CA LEU A 289 14.18 -1.62 13.36
C LEU A 289 15.13 -2.82 13.30
N ASP A 290 14.63 -4.00 12.90
CA ASP A 290 15.45 -5.21 12.81
C ASP A 290 16.65 -5.01 11.85
N PHE A 291 17.75 -5.69 12.17
CA PHE A 291 18.99 -5.72 11.39
C PHE A 291 19.57 -4.33 11.06
N ASN A 292 19.69 -3.49 12.09
CA ASN A 292 20.34 -2.18 12.02
C ASN A 292 21.63 -2.14 12.87
N LYS A 293 22.20 -0.96 13.09
CA LYS A 293 23.43 -0.73 13.87
C LYS A 293 23.13 -0.03 15.20
N ILE A 294 21.94 -0.26 15.77
CA ILE A 294 21.50 0.40 17.00
C ILE A 294 22.18 -0.26 18.20
N GLY A 295 22.96 0.50 18.95
CA GLY A 295 23.52 0.13 20.23
C GLY A 295 22.59 0.41 21.40
N ALA A 296 23.04 0.09 22.60
CA ALA A 296 22.29 0.36 23.83
C ALA A 296 22.09 1.86 24.09
N ILE A 297 22.93 2.74 23.55
CA ILE A 297 22.77 4.20 23.67
C ILE A 297 21.58 4.65 22.82
N GLY A 298 21.54 4.27 21.54
CA GLY A 298 20.43 4.61 20.65
C GLY A 298 19.11 4.02 21.12
N GLY A 299 19.11 2.74 21.54
CA GLY A 299 17.92 2.10 22.09
C GLY A 299 17.39 2.79 23.35
N GLN A 300 18.27 3.29 24.23
CA GLN A 300 17.88 4.07 25.40
C GLN A 300 17.40 5.48 25.05
N GLY A 301 18.04 6.12 24.08
CA GLY A 301 17.69 7.45 23.63
C GLY A 301 16.33 7.47 22.92
N LEU A 302 16.05 6.50 22.04
CA LEU A 302 14.73 6.28 21.46
C LEU A 302 13.65 6.14 22.55
N GLY A 303 13.89 5.26 23.53
CA GLY A 303 12.96 5.08 24.64
C GLY A 303 12.78 6.33 25.50
N SER A 304 13.82 7.15 25.66
CA SER A 304 13.73 8.40 26.41
C SER A 304 12.95 9.48 25.64
N ALA A 305 13.06 9.51 24.31
CA ALA A 305 12.33 10.44 23.47
C ALA A 305 10.84 10.08 23.36
N LEU A 306 10.51 8.80 23.18
CA LEU A 306 9.12 8.34 23.06
C LEU A 306 8.29 8.49 24.36
N VAL A 307 8.92 8.72 25.51
CA VAL A 307 8.21 9.12 26.74
C VAL A 307 7.46 10.45 26.56
N ASN A 308 7.93 11.30 25.64
CA ASN A 308 7.29 12.58 25.33
C ASN A 308 6.10 12.44 24.37
N CYS A 309 5.85 11.26 23.79
CA CYS A 309 4.61 10.97 23.07
C CYS A 309 3.47 10.81 24.09
N THR A 310 2.87 11.93 24.50
CA THR A 310 1.97 11.99 25.66
C THR A 310 0.66 11.22 25.49
N ASN A 311 0.28 10.80 24.28
CA ASN A 311 -0.88 9.96 24.01
C ASN A 311 -0.53 8.50 23.67
N LEU A 312 0.76 8.14 23.63
CA LEU A 312 1.19 6.81 23.22
C LEU A 312 0.74 5.75 24.23
N SER A 313 -0.09 4.82 23.75
CA SER A 313 -0.72 3.76 24.54
C SER A 313 -0.19 2.38 24.20
N ASN A 314 0.10 2.12 22.93
CA ASN A 314 0.59 0.83 22.48
C ASN A 314 1.89 1.02 21.70
N LEU A 315 2.95 0.35 22.15
CA LEU A 315 4.26 0.38 21.51
C LEU A 315 4.74 -1.03 21.20
N THR A 316 4.95 -1.32 19.92
CA THR A 316 5.64 -2.52 19.46
C THR A 316 6.95 -2.12 18.79
N LEU A 317 8.05 -2.72 19.25
CA LEU A 317 9.39 -2.42 18.78
C LEU A 317 10.13 -3.71 18.44
N PHE A 318 10.62 -3.82 17.21
CA PHE A 318 11.49 -4.91 16.77
C PHE A 318 12.94 -4.40 16.67
N LEU A 319 13.85 -5.02 17.42
CA LEU A 319 15.27 -4.67 17.54
C LEU A 319 16.20 -5.86 17.27
N HIS A 320 15.70 -6.94 16.69
CA HIS A 320 16.50 -8.11 16.36
C HIS A 320 17.69 -7.75 15.46
N GLY A 321 18.83 -8.42 15.63
CA GLY A 321 20.01 -8.18 14.78
C GLY A 321 20.67 -6.80 14.95
N ASN A 322 20.40 -6.08 16.05
CA ASN A 322 21.09 -4.84 16.42
C ASN A 322 22.27 -5.07 17.40
N LEU A 323 22.95 -4.00 17.80
CA LEU A 323 24.14 -4.02 18.67
C LEU A 323 23.78 -3.90 20.17
N ILE A 324 22.65 -4.50 20.59
CA ILE A 324 22.19 -4.51 21.99
C ILE A 324 22.44 -5.90 22.58
N ASN A 325 23.44 -6.01 23.45
CA ASN A 325 23.75 -7.28 24.09
C ASN A 325 22.74 -7.64 25.20
N GLN A 326 22.75 -8.89 25.65
CA GLN A 326 21.79 -9.41 26.64
C GLN A 326 21.77 -8.61 27.95
N SER A 327 22.94 -8.15 28.44
CA SER A 327 23.02 -7.39 29.69
C SER A 327 22.51 -5.95 29.56
N GLN A 328 22.37 -5.44 28.33
CA GLN A 328 21.85 -4.10 28.04
C GLN A 328 20.33 -4.07 27.79
N LYS A 329 19.71 -5.19 27.40
CA LYS A 329 18.27 -5.25 27.05
C LYS A 329 17.37 -4.68 28.14
N LEU A 330 17.59 -5.04 29.40
CA LEU A 330 16.80 -4.52 30.53
C LEU A 330 16.99 -3.01 30.74
N LYS A 331 18.21 -2.49 30.52
CA LYS A 331 18.49 -1.05 30.61
C LYS A 331 17.75 -0.28 29.52
N VAL A 332 17.75 -0.79 28.29
CA VAL A 332 16.99 -0.24 27.16
C VAL A 332 15.49 -0.26 27.48
N LYS A 333 14.93 -1.42 27.83
CA LYS A 333 13.50 -1.58 28.18
C LYS A 333 13.05 -0.64 29.30
N SER A 334 13.88 -0.40 30.31
CA SER A 334 13.53 0.49 31.43
C SER A 334 13.27 1.96 31.03
N LYS A 335 13.78 2.41 29.88
CA LYS A 335 13.50 3.78 29.38
C LYS A 335 12.06 3.91 28.88
N TYR A 336 11.56 2.91 28.17
CA TYR A 336 10.19 2.88 27.63
C TYR A 336 9.14 2.78 28.75
N LEU A 337 9.43 2.02 29.80
CA LEU A 337 8.55 1.86 30.98
C LEU A 337 8.35 3.16 31.79
N LYS A 338 9.05 4.25 31.46
CA LYS A 338 8.80 5.57 32.05
C LYS A 338 7.56 6.26 31.48
N SER A 339 7.04 5.80 30.34
CA SER A 339 5.80 6.32 29.79
C SER A 339 4.62 5.85 30.64
N LYS A 340 3.91 6.80 31.27
CA LYS A 340 2.84 6.51 32.23
C LYS A 340 1.54 6.03 31.57
N ARG A 341 1.42 6.16 30.25
CA ARG A 341 0.17 5.85 29.51
C ARG A 341 0.27 4.60 28.64
N LEU A 342 1.44 3.96 28.57
CA LEU A 342 1.57 2.68 27.89
C LEU A 342 0.68 1.65 28.58
N VAL A 343 -0.22 1.06 27.79
CA VAL A 343 -1.08 -0.07 28.13
C VAL A 343 -0.45 -1.35 27.62
N ASP A 344 0.11 -1.32 26.40
CA ASP A 344 0.84 -2.43 25.80
C ASP A 344 2.26 -2.02 25.39
N LEU A 345 3.23 -2.84 25.76
CA LEU A 345 4.64 -2.68 25.41
C LEU A 345 5.22 -4.04 25.00
N SER A 346 5.45 -4.19 23.71
CA SER A 346 6.18 -5.32 23.13
C SER A 346 7.53 -4.86 22.60
N ILE A 347 8.62 -5.47 23.08
CA ILE A 347 9.97 -5.25 22.56
C ILE A 347 10.59 -6.60 22.23
N CYS A 348 10.83 -6.83 20.95
CA CYS A 348 11.46 -8.03 20.41
C CYS A 348 12.95 -7.77 20.16
N TYR A 349 13.83 -8.65 20.65
CA TYR A 349 15.29 -8.56 20.51
C TYR A 349 15.87 -9.80 19.83
#